data_AF-A0A1V6IVL2-F1
#
_entry.id   AF-A0A1V6IVL2-F1
#
_cell.length_a   1.000
_cell.length_b   1.000
_cell.length_c   1.000
_cell.angle_alpha   90.00
_cell.angle_beta   90.00
_cell.angle_gamma   90.00
#
_symmetry.space_group_name_H-M   'P 1'
#
loop_
_entity.id
_entity.type
_entity.pdbx_description
1 polymer ?
#
loop_
_entity_poly.entity_id
_entity_poly.type
_entity_poly.pdbx_seq_one_letter_code
_entity_poly.pdbx_strand_id
1 'polypeptide(L)'
;MTATDNTRQMKHYRKWAKDKNPFLAPIYLEFAASSEYIYKMINAVKKGKRIEGDLPLPKIKTWLKLYKNPKRIGKELFNLMGQYDENSAKQAEILQFINEGAEFLKKNPEKFKTEYEKLPLEEKQKIYQQSMQMFEELNESSIRDLLEEVNEAKRNTFLNSIKNPELIFFFRVHAPCFMLYGTYPHMLLRNAQSGDDKALDKLIRLDKSIIFEPKISEIIHQAQVLKAQGKMLTIQKAFIGKPKATISLKKVKILLGGLISYFSIKMNQKLSAAEIRNLFDAIAMDNNDDIDHDLEDLVGAVFEKPIQRSRKFWDVILADKK
;
A
#
# COMPACT_ATOMS: atom_id res chain seq x y z
N MET A 1 31.23 -26.16 -16.27
CA MET A 1 30.85 -25.61 -14.94
C MET A 1 29.34 -25.49 -14.93
N THR A 2 28.69 -26.49 -14.34
CA THR A 2 27.24 -26.60 -14.20
C THR A 2 26.76 -25.63 -13.14
N ALA A 3 26.11 -24.54 -13.56
CA ALA A 3 25.32 -23.72 -12.66
C ALA A 3 24.17 -24.59 -12.16
N THR A 4 24.22 -24.97 -10.89
CA THR A 4 23.07 -25.50 -10.17
C THR A 4 21.96 -24.47 -10.31
N ASP A 5 20.91 -24.84 -11.04
CA ASP A 5 19.59 -24.24 -11.00
C ASP A 5 19.01 -24.50 -9.60
N ASN A 6 19.62 -23.89 -8.58
CA ASN A 6 19.03 -23.68 -7.27
C ASN A 6 17.98 -22.61 -7.48
N THR A 7 16.91 -22.96 -8.20
CA THR A 7 15.68 -22.18 -8.24
C THR A 7 15.33 -22.00 -6.76
N ARG A 8 15.52 -20.80 -6.21
CA ARG A 8 15.26 -20.50 -4.79
C ARG A 8 13.77 -20.71 -4.55
N GLN A 9 13.36 -21.94 -4.26
CA GLN A 9 11.97 -22.20 -3.96
C GLN A 9 11.69 -21.54 -2.61
N MET A 10 10.67 -20.68 -2.55
CA MET A 10 10.15 -20.07 -1.32
C MET A 10 9.58 -21.15 -0.37
N LYS A 11 10.44 -22.07 0.08
CA LYS A 11 10.15 -23.32 0.78
C LYS A 11 9.52 -23.04 2.15
N HIS A 12 10.00 -22.03 2.86
CA HIS A 12 9.52 -21.67 4.18
C HIS A 12 8.14 -21.01 4.08
N TYR A 13 7.93 -20.12 3.10
CA TYR A 13 6.62 -19.55 2.82
C TYR A 13 5.61 -20.63 2.38
N ARG A 14 5.98 -21.54 1.47
CA ARG A 14 5.09 -22.64 1.05
C ARG A 14 4.67 -23.51 2.23
N LYS A 15 5.60 -23.78 3.16
CA LYS A 15 5.28 -24.47 4.42
C LYS A 15 4.29 -23.68 5.27
N TRP A 16 4.46 -22.37 5.38
CA TRP A 16 3.53 -21.49 6.09
C TRP A 16 2.14 -21.42 5.44
N ALA A 17 2.06 -21.47 4.10
CA ALA A 17 0.83 -21.33 3.35
C ALA A 17 -0.04 -22.61 3.31
N LYS A 18 0.54 -23.78 3.59
CA LYS A 18 -0.09 -25.11 3.40
C LYS A 18 -1.44 -25.27 4.10
N ASP A 19 -1.62 -24.65 5.25
CA ASP A 19 -2.82 -24.74 6.09
C ASP A 19 -3.63 -23.42 6.11
N LYS A 20 -3.39 -22.54 5.14
CA LYS A 20 -4.01 -21.20 5.04
C LYS A 20 -4.99 -21.13 3.87
N ASN A 21 -5.80 -20.06 3.78
CA ASN A 21 -6.61 -19.86 2.58
C ASN A 21 -5.71 -19.77 1.35
N PRO A 22 -5.89 -20.63 0.34
CA PRO A 22 -5.17 -20.50 -0.92
C PRO A 22 -5.46 -19.17 -1.64
N PHE A 23 -6.64 -18.57 -1.44
CA PHE A 23 -6.99 -17.25 -1.99
C PHE A 23 -6.30 -16.09 -1.27
N LEU A 24 -5.91 -16.26 0.00
CA LEU A 24 -5.39 -15.15 0.82
C LEU A 24 -3.88 -15.22 1.04
N ALA A 25 -3.29 -16.43 1.03
CA ALA A 25 -1.86 -16.62 1.14
C ALA A 25 -1.05 -15.74 0.15
N PRO A 26 -1.33 -15.69 -1.17
CA PRO A 26 -0.59 -14.83 -2.10
C PRO A 26 -0.72 -13.34 -1.76
N ILE A 27 -1.91 -12.89 -1.35
CA ILE A 27 -2.14 -11.49 -0.95
C ILE A 27 -1.32 -11.15 0.30
N TYR A 28 -1.24 -12.08 1.25
CA TYR A 28 -0.44 -11.91 2.47
C TYR A 28 1.05 -11.88 2.17
N LEU A 29 1.52 -12.71 1.24
CA LEU A 29 2.91 -12.68 0.74
C LEU A 29 3.26 -11.29 0.18
N GLU A 30 2.44 -10.76 -0.72
CA GLU A 30 2.65 -9.43 -1.32
C GLU A 30 2.73 -8.32 -0.26
N PHE A 31 1.82 -8.33 0.72
CA PHE A 31 1.86 -7.35 1.81
C PHE A 31 3.09 -7.49 2.69
N ALA A 32 3.51 -8.71 3.03
CA ALA A 32 4.68 -8.90 3.88
C ALA A 32 5.98 -8.55 3.14
N ALA A 33 6.12 -9.02 1.90
CA ALA A 33 7.32 -8.86 1.10
C ALA A 33 7.54 -7.41 0.61
N SER A 34 6.47 -6.64 0.41
CA SER A 34 6.57 -5.21 0.03
C SER A 34 7.08 -4.29 1.16
N SER A 35 7.24 -4.79 2.39
CA SER A 35 7.61 -3.99 3.56
C SER A 35 8.92 -3.22 3.40
N GLU A 36 9.97 -3.86 2.88
CA GLU A 36 11.28 -3.23 2.69
C GLU A 36 11.23 -2.17 1.58
N TYR A 37 10.55 -2.48 0.47
CA TYR A 37 10.35 -1.54 -0.64
C TYR A 37 9.61 -0.28 -0.16
N ILE A 38 8.50 -0.46 0.55
CA ILE A 38 7.72 0.65 1.12
C ILE A 38 8.60 1.47 2.08
N TYR A 39 9.38 0.83 2.96
CA TYR A 39 10.29 1.52 3.86
C TYR A 39 11.33 2.37 3.12
N LYS A 40 12.02 1.78 2.13
CA LYS A 40 13.02 2.46 1.29
C LYS A 40 12.41 3.64 0.56
N MET A 41 11.24 3.46 -0.04
CA MET A 41 10.47 4.48 -0.74
C MET A 41 10.13 5.67 0.18
N ILE A 42 9.53 5.42 1.35
CA ILE A 42 9.17 6.51 2.29
C ILE A 42 10.43 7.22 2.80
N ASN A 43 11.51 6.50 3.07
CA ASN A 43 12.77 7.11 3.49
C ASN A 43 13.41 7.97 2.41
N ALA A 44 13.30 7.59 1.14
CA ALA A 44 13.75 8.41 0.02
C ALA A 44 13.01 9.76 0.02
N VAL A 45 11.67 9.72 0.11
CA VAL A 45 10.83 10.94 0.18
C VAL A 45 11.20 11.80 1.39
N LYS A 46 11.38 11.19 2.57
CA LYS A 46 11.80 11.91 3.78
C LYS A 46 13.16 12.59 3.61
N LYS A 47 14.08 11.98 2.88
CA LYS A 47 15.40 12.57 2.59
C LYS A 47 15.32 13.67 1.54
N GLY A 48 14.16 13.88 0.91
CA GLY A 48 13.96 14.83 -0.19
C GLY A 48 14.38 14.27 -1.55
N LYS A 49 14.67 12.96 -1.63
CA LYS A 49 15.01 12.30 -2.90
C LYS A 49 13.76 12.16 -3.75
N ARG A 50 13.94 12.34 -5.05
CA ARG A 50 12.91 12.17 -6.07
C ARG A 50 12.92 10.71 -6.52
N ILE A 51 11.81 10.00 -6.33
CA ILE A 51 11.70 8.59 -6.75
C ILE A 51 11.59 8.52 -8.27
N GLU A 52 10.98 9.55 -8.86
CA GLU A 52 10.85 9.77 -10.30
C GLU A 52 12.15 10.25 -10.98
N GLY A 53 13.24 10.42 -10.23
CA GLY A 53 14.47 11.02 -10.74
C GLY A 53 14.25 12.46 -11.20
N ASP A 54 14.77 12.80 -12.38
CA ASP A 54 14.74 14.16 -12.93
C ASP A 54 13.52 14.47 -13.80
N LEU A 55 12.51 13.58 -13.83
CA LEU A 55 11.30 13.79 -14.61
C LEU A 55 10.62 15.13 -14.28
N PRO A 56 10.13 15.91 -15.25
CA PRO A 56 9.46 17.16 -14.96
C PRO A 56 8.19 16.90 -14.15
N LEU A 57 7.92 17.76 -13.17
CA LEU A 57 6.69 17.66 -12.40
C LEU A 57 5.48 18.08 -13.25
N PRO A 58 4.30 17.49 -12.99
CA PRO A 58 3.07 17.94 -13.63
C PRO A 58 2.81 19.42 -13.37
N LYS A 59 2.12 20.08 -14.30
CA LYS A 59 1.66 21.47 -14.11
C LYS A 59 0.91 21.61 -12.79
N ILE A 60 1.14 22.70 -12.06
CA ILE A 60 0.58 22.93 -10.72
C ILE A 60 -0.93 22.70 -10.63
N LYS A 61 -1.69 23.17 -11.64
CA LYS A 61 -3.15 22.98 -11.71
C LYS A 61 -3.56 21.50 -11.80
N THR A 62 -2.79 20.69 -12.53
CA THR A 62 -3.01 19.23 -12.61
C THR A 62 -2.65 18.57 -11.29
N TRP A 63 -1.52 18.95 -10.71
CA TRP A 63 -1.03 18.42 -9.43
C TRP A 63 -2.02 18.65 -8.29
N LEU A 64 -2.52 19.88 -8.12
CA LEU A 64 -3.47 20.24 -7.05
C LEU A 64 -4.84 19.55 -7.21
N LYS A 65 -5.25 19.21 -8.44
CA LYS A 65 -6.49 18.44 -8.67
C LYS A 65 -6.44 17.03 -8.07
N LEU A 66 -5.25 16.42 -7.94
CA LEU A 66 -5.10 15.06 -7.41
C LEU A 66 -5.45 14.98 -5.91
N TYR A 67 -5.27 16.07 -5.16
CA TYR A 67 -5.75 16.17 -3.77
C TYR A 67 -7.26 16.04 -3.65
N LYS A 68 -8.03 16.35 -4.70
CA LYS A 68 -9.49 16.35 -4.67
C LYS A 68 -10.10 15.11 -5.31
N ASN A 69 -9.28 14.24 -5.90
CA ASN A 69 -9.75 13.05 -6.61
C ASN A 69 -8.90 11.81 -6.27
N PRO A 70 -9.00 11.28 -5.04
CA PRO A 70 -8.23 10.10 -4.63
C PRO A 70 -8.59 8.84 -5.44
N LYS A 71 -9.83 8.71 -5.92
CA LYS A 71 -10.28 7.59 -6.75
C LYS A 71 -9.53 7.51 -8.07
N ARG A 72 -9.23 8.66 -8.68
CA ARG A 72 -8.44 8.74 -9.92
C ARG A 72 -7.05 8.16 -9.75
N ILE A 73 -6.38 8.43 -8.61
CA ILE A 73 -5.05 7.89 -8.32
C ILE A 73 -5.09 6.36 -8.26
N GLY A 74 -6.07 5.80 -7.52
CA GLY A 74 -6.23 4.35 -7.42
C GLY A 74 -6.50 3.68 -8.76
N LYS A 75 -7.42 4.25 -9.57
CA LYS A 75 -7.71 3.75 -10.92
C LYS A 75 -6.48 3.76 -11.82
N GLU A 76 -5.69 4.82 -11.77
CA GLU A 76 -4.53 4.95 -12.64
C GLU A 76 -3.40 3.99 -12.24
N LEU A 77 -3.13 3.84 -10.94
CA LEU A 77 -2.22 2.83 -10.43
C LEU A 77 -2.59 1.43 -10.91
N PHE A 78 -3.89 1.12 -10.86
CA PHE A 78 -4.41 -0.16 -11.30
C PHE A 78 -4.22 -0.38 -12.81
N ASN A 79 -4.55 0.61 -13.63
CA ASN A 79 -4.34 0.56 -15.08
C ASN A 79 -2.86 0.33 -15.44
N LEU A 80 -1.95 1.00 -14.73
CA LEU A 80 -0.52 0.92 -14.99
C LEU A 80 0.09 -0.40 -14.56
N MET A 81 -0.39 -1.00 -13.47
CA MET A 81 -0.06 -2.38 -13.09
C MET A 81 -0.42 -3.33 -14.24
N GLY A 82 -1.58 -3.12 -14.87
CA GLY A 82 -2.02 -3.82 -16.08
C GLY A 82 -1.10 -3.71 -17.29
N GLN A 83 -0.21 -2.71 -17.33
CA GLN A 83 0.63 -2.37 -18.48
C GLN A 83 2.13 -2.53 -18.21
N TYR A 84 2.51 -2.92 -16.99
CA TYR A 84 3.90 -2.91 -16.57
C TYR A 84 4.69 -4.10 -17.14
N ASP A 85 4.23 -5.31 -16.86
CA ASP A 85 4.72 -6.57 -17.41
C ASP A 85 3.60 -7.61 -17.38
N GLU A 86 3.86 -8.80 -17.95
CA GLU A 86 2.87 -9.89 -18.03
C GLU A 86 2.39 -10.34 -16.65
N ASN A 87 3.30 -10.44 -15.68
CA ASN A 87 2.99 -10.83 -14.30
C ASN A 87 2.05 -9.80 -13.66
N SER A 88 2.40 -8.52 -13.73
CA SER A 88 1.60 -7.42 -13.18
C SER A 88 0.25 -7.28 -13.89
N ALA A 89 0.20 -7.54 -15.20
CA ALA A 89 -1.04 -7.59 -15.96
C ALA A 89 -1.99 -8.66 -15.42
N LYS A 90 -1.46 -9.87 -15.18
CA LYS A 90 -2.20 -10.96 -14.57
C LYS A 90 -2.67 -10.61 -13.16
N GLN A 91 -1.83 -9.99 -12.33
CA GLN A 91 -2.24 -9.51 -11.01
C GLN A 91 -3.40 -8.50 -11.11
N ALA A 92 -3.33 -7.58 -12.08
CA ALA A 92 -4.39 -6.61 -12.32
C ALA A 92 -5.70 -7.29 -12.75
N GLU A 93 -5.66 -8.25 -13.67
CA GLU A 93 -6.86 -9.00 -14.08
C GLU A 93 -7.54 -9.71 -12.90
N ILE A 94 -6.75 -10.37 -12.04
CA ILE A 94 -7.25 -11.07 -10.86
C ILE A 94 -7.91 -10.09 -9.88
N LEU A 95 -7.23 -8.98 -9.60
CA LEU A 95 -7.78 -7.94 -8.73
C LEU A 95 -9.04 -7.28 -9.32
N GLN A 96 -9.11 -7.13 -10.65
CA GLN A 96 -10.29 -6.62 -11.34
C GLN A 96 -11.46 -7.58 -11.17
N PHE A 97 -11.23 -8.87 -11.44
CA PHE A 97 -12.22 -9.93 -11.27
C PHE A 97 -12.77 -9.97 -9.84
N ILE A 98 -11.90 -9.91 -8.82
CA ILE A 98 -12.30 -9.85 -7.41
C ILE A 98 -13.15 -8.61 -7.13
N ASN A 99 -12.73 -7.44 -7.63
CA ASN A 99 -13.43 -6.18 -7.39
C ASN A 99 -14.81 -6.14 -8.06
N GLU A 100 -14.93 -6.65 -9.29
CA GLU A 100 -16.20 -6.77 -10.01
C GLU A 100 -17.15 -7.74 -9.29
N GLY A 101 -16.64 -8.90 -8.85
CA GLY A 101 -17.40 -9.85 -8.04
C GLY A 101 -17.88 -9.24 -6.72
N ALA A 102 -17.01 -8.52 -6.01
CA ALA A 102 -17.33 -7.85 -4.76
C ALA A 102 -18.38 -6.74 -4.95
N GLU A 103 -18.27 -5.92 -6.00
CA GLU A 103 -19.24 -4.88 -6.33
C GLU A 103 -20.60 -5.47 -6.72
N PHE A 104 -20.61 -6.57 -7.49
CA PHE A 104 -21.84 -7.29 -7.83
C PHE A 104 -22.53 -7.84 -6.58
N LEU A 105 -21.78 -8.53 -5.71
CA LEU A 105 -22.26 -9.08 -4.45
C LEU A 105 -22.79 -7.98 -3.53
N LYS A 106 -22.09 -6.85 -3.43
CA LYS A 106 -22.49 -5.71 -2.59
C LYS A 106 -23.80 -5.08 -3.06
N LYS A 107 -24.00 -4.95 -4.38
CA LYS A 107 -25.21 -4.35 -4.96
C LYS A 107 -26.41 -5.29 -4.97
N ASN A 108 -26.17 -6.59 -5.12
CA ASN A 108 -27.22 -7.59 -5.33
C ASN A 108 -27.01 -8.87 -4.47
N PRO A 109 -26.90 -8.77 -3.14
CA PRO A 109 -26.50 -9.91 -2.29
C PRO A 109 -27.48 -11.08 -2.37
N GLU A 110 -28.79 -10.82 -2.27
CA GLU A 110 -29.82 -11.87 -2.35
C GLU A 110 -29.92 -12.50 -3.73
N LYS A 111 -29.72 -11.70 -4.79
CA LYS A 111 -29.71 -12.20 -6.16
C LYS A 111 -28.52 -13.13 -6.39
N PHE A 112 -27.32 -12.70 -6.00
CA PHE A 112 -26.12 -13.54 -6.09
C PHE A 112 -26.30 -14.84 -5.31
N LYS A 113 -26.80 -14.77 -4.07
CA LYS A 113 -27.07 -15.95 -3.25
C LYS A 113 -28.05 -16.91 -3.94
N THR A 114 -29.17 -16.39 -4.43
CA THR A 114 -30.20 -17.17 -5.12
C THR A 114 -29.68 -17.80 -6.40
N GLU A 115 -28.94 -17.05 -7.22
CA GLU A 115 -28.36 -17.55 -8.47
C GLU A 115 -27.30 -18.61 -8.19
N TYR A 116 -26.42 -18.36 -7.22
CA TYR A 116 -25.41 -19.33 -6.81
C TYR A 116 -26.03 -20.61 -6.24
N GLU A 117 -27.05 -20.51 -5.38
CA GLU A 117 -27.73 -21.68 -4.80
C GLU A 117 -28.36 -22.58 -5.87
N LYS A 118 -28.89 -21.98 -6.95
CA LYS A 118 -29.49 -22.69 -8.10
C LYS A 118 -28.48 -23.43 -8.98
N LEU A 119 -27.18 -23.10 -8.92
CA LEU A 119 -26.17 -23.79 -9.72
C LEU A 119 -26.05 -25.26 -9.29
N PRO A 120 -25.99 -26.21 -10.24
CA PRO A 120 -25.60 -27.59 -9.98
C PRO A 120 -24.27 -27.68 -9.21
N LEU A 121 -24.10 -28.74 -8.42
CA LEU A 121 -22.88 -28.95 -7.62
C LEU A 121 -21.61 -28.95 -8.49
N GLU A 122 -21.68 -29.55 -9.67
CA GLU A 122 -20.58 -29.63 -10.64
C GLU A 122 -20.15 -28.23 -11.11
N GLU A 123 -21.09 -27.32 -11.36
CA GLU A 123 -20.78 -25.94 -11.77
C GLU A 123 -20.16 -25.15 -10.61
N LYS A 124 -20.65 -25.34 -9.38
CA LYS A 124 -20.04 -24.74 -8.18
C LYS A 124 -18.60 -25.20 -7.99
N GLN A 125 -18.35 -26.50 -8.16
CA GLN A 125 -17.01 -27.08 -8.07
C GLN A 125 -16.10 -26.54 -9.17
N LYS A 126 -16.60 -26.40 -10.40
CA LYS A 126 -15.85 -25.83 -11.52
C LYS A 126 -15.44 -24.38 -11.25
N ILE A 127 -16.37 -23.53 -10.79
CA ILE A 127 -16.07 -22.14 -10.42
C ILE A 127 -15.00 -22.08 -9.32
N TYR A 128 -15.13 -22.95 -8.31
CA TYR A 128 -14.16 -23.03 -7.23
C TYR A 128 -12.77 -23.44 -7.74
N GLN A 129 -12.67 -24.49 -8.56
CA GLN A 129 -11.41 -24.96 -9.14
C GLN A 129 -10.75 -23.91 -10.04
N GLN A 130 -11.52 -23.23 -10.89
CA GLN A 130 -11.01 -22.15 -11.73
C GLN A 130 -10.47 -20.98 -10.89
N SER A 131 -11.19 -20.62 -9.84
CA SER A 131 -10.72 -19.59 -8.90
C SER A 131 -9.45 -20.05 -8.20
N MET A 132 -9.39 -21.30 -7.73
CA MET A 132 -8.21 -21.87 -7.07
C MET A 132 -6.98 -21.80 -7.96
N GLN A 133 -7.10 -22.27 -9.22
CA GLN A 133 -6.03 -22.24 -10.20
C GLN A 133 -5.53 -20.82 -10.43
N MET A 134 -6.44 -19.85 -10.58
CA MET A 134 -6.09 -18.45 -10.79
C MET A 134 -5.25 -17.88 -9.63
N PHE A 135 -5.56 -18.23 -8.38
CA PHE A 135 -4.81 -17.77 -7.21
C PHE A 135 -3.52 -18.57 -6.96
N GLU A 136 -3.46 -19.83 -7.35
CA GLU A 136 -2.21 -20.59 -7.38
C GLU A 136 -1.24 -19.95 -8.39
N GLU A 137 -1.73 -19.60 -9.58
CA GLU A 137 -0.94 -18.90 -10.59
C GLU A 137 -0.49 -17.51 -10.12
N LEU A 138 -1.33 -16.77 -9.40
CA LEU A 138 -0.95 -15.52 -8.74
C LEU A 138 0.19 -15.76 -7.74
N ASN A 139 0.05 -16.77 -6.89
CA ASN A 139 1.06 -17.12 -5.89
C ASN A 139 2.42 -17.46 -6.52
N GLU A 140 2.43 -18.22 -7.61
CA GLU A 140 3.65 -18.53 -8.35
C GLU A 140 4.26 -17.30 -9.03
N SER A 141 3.43 -16.40 -9.56
CA SER A 141 3.90 -15.11 -10.09
C SER A 141 4.55 -14.27 -9.01
N SER A 142 3.89 -14.09 -7.86
CA SER A 142 4.43 -13.34 -6.71
C SER A 142 5.74 -13.93 -6.22
N ILE A 143 5.84 -15.26 -6.09
CA ILE A 143 7.09 -15.93 -5.72
C ILE A 143 8.19 -15.63 -6.74
N ARG A 144 7.89 -15.71 -8.04
CA ARG A 144 8.87 -15.43 -9.10
C ARG A 144 9.35 -13.98 -9.03
N ASP A 145 8.43 -13.03 -8.89
CA ASP A 145 8.75 -11.60 -8.83
C ASP A 145 9.63 -11.26 -7.62
N LEU A 146 9.47 -11.96 -6.49
CA LEU A 146 10.31 -11.79 -5.31
C LEU A 146 11.73 -12.34 -5.46
N LEU A 147 11.89 -13.36 -6.29
CA LEU A 147 13.17 -14.03 -6.52
C LEU A 147 13.94 -13.43 -7.71
N GLU A 148 13.23 -12.76 -8.61
CA GLU A 148 13.82 -12.17 -9.81
C GLU A 148 14.65 -10.93 -9.45
N GLU A 149 15.89 -10.90 -9.93
CA GLU A 149 16.70 -9.69 -9.85
C GLU A 149 16.15 -8.63 -10.80
N VAL A 150 15.96 -7.41 -10.28
CA VAL A 150 15.49 -6.28 -11.09
C VAL A 150 16.55 -5.93 -12.13
N ASN A 151 16.32 -6.33 -13.37
CA ASN A 151 17.18 -5.98 -14.49
C ASN A 151 16.93 -4.54 -15.01
N GLU A 152 17.83 -4.06 -15.86
CA GLU A 152 17.79 -2.70 -16.41
C GLU A 152 16.54 -2.44 -17.26
N ALA A 153 16.06 -3.43 -18.01
CA ALA A 153 14.87 -3.29 -18.85
C ALA A 153 13.61 -3.06 -18.01
N LYS A 154 13.36 -3.90 -16.99
CA LYS A 154 12.24 -3.73 -16.05
C LYS A 154 12.31 -2.39 -15.32
N ARG A 155 13.52 -1.96 -14.94
CA ARG A 155 13.74 -0.63 -14.35
C ARG A 155 13.38 0.49 -15.31
N ASN A 156 13.77 0.40 -16.58
CA ASN A 156 13.46 1.42 -17.59
C ASN A 156 11.96 1.50 -17.90
N THR A 157 11.28 0.35 -18.00
CA THR A 157 9.82 0.30 -18.11
C THR A 157 9.15 0.98 -16.92
N PHE A 158 9.64 0.73 -15.70
CA PHE A 158 9.11 1.34 -14.49
C PHE A 158 9.31 2.86 -14.50
N LEU A 159 10.51 3.33 -14.81
CA LEU A 159 10.81 4.76 -14.92
C LEU A 159 9.96 5.46 -15.99
N ASN A 160 9.67 4.78 -17.10
CA ASN A 160 8.78 5.31 -18.13
C ASN A 160 7.33 5.43 -17.64
N SER A 161 6.84 4.47 -16.85
CA SER A 161 5.50 4.52 -16.24
C SER A 161 5.36 5.71 -15.27
N ILE A 162 6.42 6.03 -14.51
CA ILE A 162 6.44 7.13 -13.52
C ILE A 162 6.25 8.52 -14.15
N LYS A 163 6.23 8.66 -15.48
CA LYS A 163 5.86 9.93 -16.14
C LYS A 163 4.40 10.34 -15.88
N ASN A 164 3.56 9.42 -15.44
CA ASN A 164 2.16 9.67 -15.12
C ASN A 164 2.00 10.55 -13.85
N PRO A 165 1.29 11.68 -13.90
CA PRO A 165 1.09 12.56 -12.74
C PRO A 165 0.54 11.85 -11.50
N GLU A 166 -0.35 10.87 -11.68
CA GLU A 166 -0.99 10.11 -10.62
C GLU A 166 0.02 9.22 -9.88
N LEU A 167 0.96 8.59 -10.59
CA LEU A 167 2.05 7.81 -10.00
C LEU A 167 3.01 8.71 -9.21
N ILE A 168 3.43 9.82 -9.81
CA ILE A 168 4.32 10.79 -9.13
C ILE A 168 3.63 11.27 -7.85
N PHE A 169 2.34 11.60 -7.92
CA PHE A 169 1.58 12.01 -6.75
C PHE A 169 1.43 10.89 -5.72
N PHE A 170 1.20 9.66 -6.16
CA PHE A 170 1.11 8.51 -5.28
C PHE A 170 2.40 8.33 -4.46
N PHE A 171 3.55 8.29 -5.15
CA PHE A 171 4.83 8.06 -4.50
C PHE A 171 5.33 9.24 -3.67
N ARG A 172 5.06 10.49 -4.10
CA ARG A 172 5.56 11.69 -3.40
C ARG A 172 4.66 12.18 -2.28
N VAL A 173 3.35 11.98 -2.41
CA VAL A 173 2.36 12.57 -1.50
C VAL A 173 1.47 11.52 -0.87
N HIS A 174 0.82 10.68 -1.68
CA HIS A 174 -0.23 9.79 -1.18
C HIS A 174 0.31 8.73 -0.22
N ALA A 175 1.24 7.89 -0.67
CA ALA A 175 1.83 6.84 0.14
C ALA A 175 2.59 7.42 1.36
N PRO A 176 3.41 8.47 1.24
CA PRO A 176 4.04 9.10 2.40
C PRO A 176 3.06 9.70 3.40
N CYS A 177 1.99 10.37 2.96
CA CYS A 177 0.95 10.89 3.86
C CYS A 177 0.32 9.75 4.67
N PHE A 178 -0.02 8.66 3.97
CA PHE A 178 -0.58 7.47 4.57
C PHE A 178 0.36 6.83 5.59
N MET A 179 1.59 6.51 5.19
CA MET A 179 2.56 5.80 6.01
C MET A 179 3.08 6.61 7.21
N LEU A 180 3.22 7.93 7.05
CA LEU A 180 3.80 8.80 8.09
C LEU A 180 2.75 9.35 9.05
N TYR A 181 1.56 9.68 8.55
CA TYR A 181 0.55 10.40 9.31
C TYR A 181 -0.75 9.63 9.51
N GLY A 182 -0.89 8.45 8.89
CA GLY A 182 -2.08 7.63 9.03
C GLY A 182 -3.34 8.32 8.49
N THR A 183 -3.21 9.07 7.40
CA THR A 183 -4.34 9.76 6.78
C THR A 183 -4.09 9.94 5.29
N TYR A 184 -5.11 10.38 4.56
CA TYR A 184 -5.03 10.64 3.14
C TYR A 184 -4.76 12.12 2.84
N PRO A 185 -4.08 12.45 1.72
CA PRO A 185 -3.79 13.83 1.34
C PRO A 185 -5.03 14.73 1.31
N HIS A 186 -6.16 14.23 0.81
CA HIS A 186 -7.42 14.98 0.71
C HIS A 186 -8.01 15.34 2.10
N MET A 187 -7.89 14.44 3.07
CA MET A 187 -8.31 14.67 4.45
C MET A 187 -7.39 15.68 5.14
N LEU A 188 -6.07 15.54 4.94
CA LEU A 188 -5.08 16.47 5.47
C LEU A 188 -5.29 17.89 4.91
N LEU A 189 -5.59 17.99 3.61
CA LEU A 189 -5.94 19.26 2.97
C LEU A 189 -7.22 19.85 3.57
N ARG A 190 -8.29 19.06 3.71
CA ARG A 190 -9.56 19.52 4.31
C ARG A 190 -9.35 20.08 5.72
N ASN A 191 -8.56 19.40 6.55
CA ASN A 191 -8.26 19.85 7.90
C ASN A 191 -7.43 21.14 7.89
N ALA A 192 -6.39 21.22 7.07
CA ALA A 192 -5.57 22.43 6.91
C ALA A 192 -6.43 23.63 6.45
N GLN A 193 -7.33 23.40 5.50
CA GLN A 193 -8.31 24.39 5.02
C GLN A 193 -9.34 24.82 6.09
N SER A 194 -9.48 24.05 7.17
CA SER A 194 -10.36 24.38 8.30
C SER A 194 -9.60 25.07 9.43
N GLY A 195 -8.34 25.45 9.21
CA GLY A 195 -7.50 26.15 10.20
C GLY A 195 -6.66 25.24 11.09
N ASP A 196 -6.61 23.93 10.84
CA ASP A 196 -5.72 23.03 11.59
C ASP A 196 -4.25 23.26 11.19
N ASP A 197 -3.52 23.98 12.04
CA ASP A 197 -2.10 24.29 11.84
C ASP A 197 -1.20 23.05 11.83
N LYS A 198 -1.57 21.97 12.54
CA LYS A 198 -0.80 20.71 12.51
C LYS A 198 -1.00 20.00 11.18
N ALA A 199 -2.21 20.02 10.63
CA ALA A 199 -2.48 19.50 9.29
C ALA A 199 -1.72 20.30 8.22
N LEU A 200 -1.71 21.63 8.34
CA LEU A 200 -0.98 22.53 7.44
C LEU A 200 0.54 22.28 7.48
N ASP A 201 1.16 22.19 8.67
CA ASP A 201 2.60 21.85 8.84
C ASP A 201 2.94 20.50 8.19
N LYS A 202 2.11 19.47 8.43
CA LYS A 202 2.30 18.14 7.84
C LYS A 202 2.22 18.17 6.31
N LEU A 203 1.26 18.91 5.76
CA LEU A 203 0.97 18.97 4.34
C LEU A 203 2.07 19.72 3.57
N ILE A 204 2.51 20.88 4.05
CA ILE A 204 3.61 21.65 3.45
C ILE A 204 4.92 20.84 3.44
N ARG A 205 5.21 20.09 4.51
CA ARG A 205 6.42 19.24 4.59
C ARG A 205 6.41 18.13 3.54
N LEU A 206 5.24 17.55 3.27
CA LEU A 206 5.08 16.56 2.21
C LEU A 206 5.22 17.22 0.84
N ASP A 207 4.44 18.27 0.60
CA ASP A 207 4.32 18.92 -0.70
C ASP A 207 4.25 20.44 -0.56
N LYS A 208 5.32 21.09 -0.99
CA LYS A 208 5.51 22.53 -0.90
C LYS A 208 4.59 23.28 -1.86
N SER A 209 4.10 22.60 -2.90
CA SER A 209 3.22 23.18 -3.91
C SER A 209 1.83 23.51 -3.37
N ILE A 210 1.47 22.99 -2.20
CA ILE A 210 0.16 23.22 -1.60
C ILE A 210 -0.11 24.68 -1.24
N ILE A 211 0.94 25.51 -1.14
CA ILE A 211 0.80 26.95 -0.94
C ILE A 211 0.04 27.63 -2.09
N PHE A 212 0.01 27.00 -3.28
CA PHE A 212 -0.72 27.48 -4.45
C PHE A 212 -2.20 27.06 -4.45
N GLU A 213 -2.65 26.23 -3.51
CA GLU A 213 -4.07 25.95 -3.35
C GLU A 213 -4.78 27.21 -2.79
N PRO A 214 -5.83 27.74 -3.44
CA PRO A 214 -6.37 29.07 -3.13
C PRO A 214 -6.67 29.32 -1.65
N LYS A 215 -7.34 28.37 -0.99
CA LYS A 215 -7.71 28.49 0.43
C LYS A 215 -6.50 28.40 1.37
N ILE A 216 -5.45 27.67 0.99
CA ILE A 216 -4.20 27.63 1.76
C ILE A 216 -3.44 28.95 1.58
N SER A 217 -3.36 29.46 0.35
CA SER A 217 -2.78 30.77 0.06
C SER A 217 -3.46 31.88 0.88
N GLU A 218 -4.79 31.88 0.92
CA GLU A 218 -5.58 32.81 1.74
C GLU A 218 -5.23 32.70 3.23
N ILE A 219 -5.15 31.49 3.79
CA ILE A 219 -4.77 31.26 5.19
C ILE A 219 -3.37 31.83 5.49
N ILE A 220 -2.41 31.66 4.57
CA ILE A 220 -1.06 32.18 4.72
C ILE A 220 -1.06 33.71 4.64
N HIS A 221 -1.78 34.28 3.68
CA HIS A 221 -1.93 35.73 3.52
C HIS A 221 -2.56 36.37 4.77
N GLN A 222 -3.64 35.79 5.29
CA GLN A 222 -4.29 36.28 6.52
C GLN A 222 -3.35 36.21 7.73
N ALA A 223 -2.58 35.12 7.88
CA ALA A 223 -1.58 35.01 8.94
C ALA A 223 -0.50 36.11 8.85
N GLN A 224 -0.13 36.51 7.63
CA GLN A 224 0.81 37.61 7.39
C GLN A 224 0.18 38.98 7.75
N VAL A 225 -1.05 39.26 7.27
CA VAL A 225 -1.76 40.52 7.53
C VAL A 225 -2.01 40.71 9.03
N LEU A 226 -2.44 39.65 9.73
CA LEU A 226 -2.69 39.66 11.17
C LEU A 226 -1.41 39.63 12.03
N LYS A 227 -0.22 39.62 11.40
CA LYS A 227 1.09 39.50 12.08
C LYS A 227 1.14 38.30 13.04
N ALA A 228 0.51 37.18 12.67
CA ALA A 228 0.48 35.96 13.47
C ALA A 228 1.84 35.23 13.43
N GLN A 229 2.84 35.79 14.11
CA GLN A 229 4.25 35.38 14.04
C GLN A 229 4.45 33.87 14.29
N GLY A 230 3.77 33.30 15.29
CA GLY A 230 3.88 31.86 15.60
C GLY A 230 3.45 30.95 14.44
N LYS A 231 2.35 31.32 13.75
CA LYS A 231 1.85 30.58 12.59
C LYS A 231 2.79 30.75 11.39
N MET A 232 3.27 31.96 11.13
CA MET A 232 4.22 32.23 10.05
C MET A 232 5.55 31.49 10.25
N LEU A 233 6.09 31.46 11.48
CA LEU A 233 7.28 30.68 11.82
C LEU A 233 7.07 29.18 11.60
N THR A 234 5.87 28.68 11.92
CA THR A 234 5.51 27.27 11.68
C THR A 234 5.50 26.96 10.19
N ILE A 235 4.87 27.82 9.37
CA ILE A 235 4.83 27.68 7.90
C ILE A 235 6.24 27.72 7.31
N GLN A 236 7.08 28.69 7.70
CA GLN A 236 8.46 28.81 7.23
C GLN A 236 9.28 27.55 7.58
N LYS A 237 9.19 27.07 8.82
CA LYS A 237 9.84 25.82 9.27
C LYS A 237 9.31 24.58 8.55
N ALA A 238 8.05 24.59 8.12
CA ALA A 238 7.47 23.50 7.32
C ALA A 238 8.03 23.51 5.90
N PHE A 239 8.18 24.69 5.29
CA PHE A 239 8.61 24.86 3.91
C PHE A 239 10.04 24.38 3.66
N ILE A 240 10.97 24.71 4.57
CA ILE A 240 12.36 24.23 4.51
C ILE A 240 12.52 22.82 5.11
N GLY A 241 11.49 22.32 5.77
CA GLY A 241 11.53 21.13 6.60
C GLY A 241 11.15 19.85 5.86
N LYS A 242 11.64 18.74 6.39
CA LYS A 242 11.23 17.38 6.00
C LYS A 242 10.04 16.92 6.86
N PRO A 243 9.31 15.87 6.45
CA PRO A 243 8.31 15.23 7.32
C PRO A 243 8.91 14.85 8.67
N LYS A 244 8.28 15.31 9.77
CA LYS A 244 8.78 15.10 11.15
C LYS A 244 8.60 13.66 11.62
N ALA A 245 7.55 12.98 11.15
CA ALA A 245 7.25 11.62 11.58
C ALA A 245 8.37 10.64 11.20
N THR A 246 8.76 9.81 12.16
CA THR A 246 9.72 8.72 11.94
C THR A 246 9.01 7.45 11.46
N ILE A 247 9.73 6.70 10.64
CA ILE A 247 9.32 5.39 10.18
C ILE A 247 10.54 4.49 10.24
N SER A 248 10.36 3.30 10.79
CA SER A 248 11.33 2.20 10.81
C SER A 248 10.77 1.04 9.99
N LEU A 249 11.63 0.14 9.53
CA LEU A 249 11.18 -1.06 8.81
C LEU A 249 10.23 -1.90 9.67
N LYS A 250 10.59 -2.10 10.95
CA LYS A 250 9.69 -2.63 11.99
C LYS A 250 8.29 -2.01 12.00
N LYS A 251 8.19 -0.67 11.95
CA LYS A 251 6.88 0.02 11.93
C LYS A 251 6.10 -0.27 10.65
N VAL A 252 6.77 -0.39 9.50
CA VAL A 252 6.13 -0.79 8.23
C VAL A 252 5.63 -2.23 8.32
N LYS A 253 6.44 -3.17 8.80
CA LYS A 253 6.03 -4.58 8.99
C LYS A 253 4.84 -4.70 9.94
N ILE A 254 4.82 -3.98 11.07
CA ILE A 254 3.66 -3.91 11.97
C ILE A 254 2.43 -3.33 11.26
N LEU A 255 2.63 -2.33 10.40
CA LEU A 255 1.53 -1.73 9.63
C LEU A 255 0.90 -2.77 8.70
N LEU A 256 1.72 -3.44 7.90
CA LEU A 256 1.28 -4.44 6.92
C LEU A 256 0.78 -5.73 7.60
N GLY A 257 1.37 -6.15 8.72
CA GLY A 257 0.83 -7.22 9.55
C GLY A 257 -0.56 -6.89 10.11
N GLY A 258 -0.82 -5.62 10.46
CA GLY A 258 -2.16 -5.16 10.81
C GLY A 258 -3.15 -5.24 9.64
N LEU A 259 -2.69 -4.99 8.41
CA LEU A 259 -3.50 -5.13 7.19
C LEU A 259 -3.84 -6.60 6.91
N ILE A 260 -2.85 -7.49 7.04
CA ILE A 260 -3.04 -8.94 6.96
C ILE A 260 -4.07 -9.39 8.01
N SER A 261 -3.91 -8.94 9.27
CA SER A 261 -4.87 -9.25 10.33
C SER A 261 -6.28 -8.74 10.01
N TYR A 262 -6.41 -7.52 9.48
CA TYR A 262 -7.69 -6.95 9.04
C TYR A 262 -8.38 -7.86 8.01
N PHE A 263 -7.70 -8.19 6.91
CA PHE A 263 -8.27 -9.03 5.86
C PHE A 263 -8.57 -10.45 6.36
N SER A 264 -7.70 -11.03 7.18
CA SER A 264 -7.91 -12.37 7.75
C SER A 264 -9.22 -12.46 8.54
N ILE A 265 -9.55 -11.43 9.31
CA ILE A 265 -10.81 -11.38 10.07
C ILE A 265 -12.00 -11.15 9.14
N LYS A 266 -11.88 -10.24 8.16
CA LYS A 266 -12.96 -9.94 7.21
C LYS A 266 -13.34 -11.14 6.34
N MET A 267 -12.37 -12.02 6.08
CA MET A 267 -12.56 -13.24 5.28
C MET A 267 -12.83 -14.48 6.13
N ASN A 268 -13.16 -14.30 7.42
CA ASN A 268 -13.45 -15.38 8.37
C ASN A 268 -12.33 -16.44 8.49
N GLN A 269 -11.08 -16.00 8.36
CA GLN A 269 -9.88 -16.80 8.51
C GLN A 269 -8.88 -16.11 9.43
N LYS A 270 -9.32 -15.79 10.64
CA LYS A 270 -8.54 -15.00 11.59
C LYS A 270 -7.15 -15.61 11.82
N LEU A 271 -6.12 -14.91 11.35
CA LEU A 271 -4.74 -15.23 11.69
C LEU A 271 -4.38 -14.65 13.06
N SER A 272 -3.70 -15.44 13.86
CA SER A 272 -3.05 -14.98 15.10
C SER A 272 -1.85 -14.08 14.79
N ALA A 273 -1.44 -13.29 15.78
CA ALA A 273 -0.22 -12.47 15.64
C ALA A 273 1.02 -13.33 15.41
N ALA A 274 1.10 -14.52 16.03
CA ALA A 274 2.18 -15.47 15.83
C ALA A 274 2.24 -15.99 14.39
N GLU A 275 1.10 -16.32 13.78
CA GLU A 275 1.06 -16.75 12.38
C GLU A 275 1.50 -15.64 11.42
N ILE A 276 1.11 -14.39 11.68
CA ILE A 276 1.55 -13.24 10.88
C ILE A 276 3.05 -13.01 11.06
N ARG A 277 3.59 -13.17 12.27
CA ARG A 277 5.04 -13.11 12.50
C ARG A 277 5.78 -14.21 11.73
N ASN A 278 5.28 -15.45 11.82
CA ASN A 278 5.87 -16.59 11.11
C ASN A 278 5.88 -16.40 9.59
N LEU A 279 4.96 -15.62 9.02
CA LEU A 279 5.03 -15.24 7.60
C LEU A 279 6.27 -14.38 7.30
N PHE A 280 6.51 -13.34 8.12
CA PHE A 280 7.70 -12.51 7.98
C PHE A 280 8.99 -13.32 8.17
N ASP A 281 9.04 -14.18 9.19
CA ASP A 281 10.19 -15.07 9.41
C ASP A 281 10.37 -16.06 8.25
N ALA A 282 9.29 -16.60 7.68
CA ALA A 282 9.36 -17.50 6.54
C ALA A 282 9.95 -16.81 5.29
N ILE A 283 9.51 -15.59 5.00
CA ILE A 283 10.05 -14.79 3.90
C ILE A 283 11.51 -14.43 4.15
N ALA A 284 11.88 -14.08 5.38
CA ALA A 284 13.27 -13.83 5.75
C ALA A 284 14.11 -15.10 5.49
N MET A 285 13.69 -16.26 6.02
CA MET A 285 14.41 -17.53 5.85
C MET A 285 14.58 -17.89 4.37
N ASP A 286 13.58 -17.66 3.53
CA ASP A 286 13.69 -17.93 2.09
C ASP A 286 14.68 -16.98 1.37
N ASN A 287 14.86 -15.74 1.89
CA ASN A 287 15.73 -14.72 1.30
C ASN A 287 17.17 -14.73 1.82
N ASN A 288 17.37 -15.05 3.09
CA ASN A 288 18.65 -14.88 3.78
C ASN A 288 19.04 -16.04 4.71
N ASP A 289 18.28 -17.15 4.71
CA ASP A 289 18.46 -18.30 5.60
C ASP A 289 18.45 -17.95 7.11
N ASP A 290 17.76 -16.87 7.49
CA ASP A 290 17.64 -16.38 8.87
C ASP A 290 16.23 -15.83 9.19
N ILE A 291 15.93 -15.59 10.47
CA ILE A 291 14.64 -15.03 10.91
C ILE A 291 14.55 -13.52 10.69
N ASP A 292 13.35 -12.95 10.86
CA ASP A 292 13.13 -11.52 10.71
C ASP A 292 13.61 -10.74 11.95
N HIS A 293 14.85 -10.26 11.91
CA HIS A 293 15.45 -9.48 13.01
C HIS A 293 14.79 -8.12 13.26
N ASP A 294 14.08 -7.54 12.28
CA ASP A 294 13.36 -6.27 12.50
C ASP A 294 12.22 -6.42 13.53
N LEU A 295 11.81 -7.66 13.81
CA LEU A 295 10.75 -8.01 14.75
C LEU A 295 11.27 -8.80 15.95
N GLU A 296 12.57 -9.03 16.11
CA GLU A 296 13.16 -9.94 17.12
C GLU A 296 12.62 -9.77 18.56
N ASP A 297 12.36 -8.52 18.98
CA ASP A 297 11.87 -8.18 20.32
C ASP A 297 10.34 -8.29 20.46
N LEU A 298 9.64 -8.60 19.37
CA LEU A 298 8.20 -8.77 19.29
C LEU A 298 7.85 -10.25 19.08
N VAL A 299 8.01 -11.05 20.12
CA VAL A 299 7.63 -12.48 20.15
C VAL A 299 6.37 -12.68 21.01
N GLY A 300 5.50 -13.59 20.58
CA GLY A 300 4.29 -13.96 21.30
C GLY A 300 3.33 -12.79 21.55
N ALA A 301 2.88 -12.64 22.79
CA ALA A 301 1.92 -11.61 23.20
C ALA A 301 2.42 -10.16 22.98
N VAL A 302 3.74 -9.96 22.86
CA VAL A 302 4.32 -8.63 22.65
C VAL A 302 4.01 -8.10 21.24
N PHE A 303 3.92 -8.98 20.23
CA PHE A 303 3.57 -8.60 18.86
C PHE A 303 2.08 -8.34 18.66
N GLU A 304 1.24 -8.96 19.49
CA GLU A 304 -0.22 -8.88 19.34
C GLU A 304 -0.74 -7.45 19.51
N LYS A 305 -0.31 -6.73 20.56
CA LYS A 305 -0.78 -5.36 20.82
C LYS A 305 -0.50 -4.40 19.65
N PRO A 306 0.73 -4.33 19.09
CA PRO A 306 1.01 -3.55 17.88
C PRO A 306 0.13 -3.92 16.69
N ILE A 307 -0.07 -5.21 16.41
CA ILE A 307 -0.91 -5.68 15.30
C ILE A 307 -2.37 -5.27 15.49
N GLN A 308 -2.92 -5.41 16.70
CA GLN A 308 -4.28 -4.98 17.00
C GLN A 308 -4.48 -3.46 16.83
N ARG A 309 -3.50 -2.63 17.26
CA ARG A 309 -3.54 -1.17 17.04
C ARG A 309 -3.47 -0.83 15.56
N SER A 310 -2.59 -1.51 14.82
CA SER A 310 -2.45 -1.36 13.38
C SER A 310 -3.71 -1.78 12.62
N ARG A 311 -4.37 -2.86 13.03
CA ARG A 311 -5.66 -3.29 12.47
C ARG A 311 -6.74 -2.21 12.63
N LYS A 312 -6.87 -1.61 13.82
CA LYS A 312 -7.83 -0.50 14.04
C LYS A 312 -7.56 0.68 13.12
N PHE A 313 -6.30 0.92 12.79
CA PHE A 313 -5.94 1.94 11.81
C PHE A 313 -6.49 1.58 10.42
N TRP A 314 -6.32 0.33 9.97
CA TRP A 314 -6.91 -0.12 8.70
C TRP A 314 -8.43 -0.18 8.72
N ASP A 315 -9.06 -0.51 9.84
CA ASP A 315 -10.52 -0.41 10.00
C ASP A 315 -11.00 1.02 9.71
N VAL A 316 -10.34 2.06 10.23
CA VAL A 316 -10.75 3.45 9.98
C VAL A 316 -10.62 3.83 8.50
N ILE A 317 -9.63 3.25 7.82
CA ILE A 317 -9.25 3.59 6.46
C ILE A 317 -10.10 2.84 5.42
N LEU A 318 -10.32 1.55 5.66
CA LEU A 318 -10.97 0.62 4.73
C LEU A 318 -12.44 0.36 5.07
N ALA A 319 -12.90 0.71 6.28
CA ALA A 319 -14.32 0.64 6.55
C ALA A 319 -15.06 1.64 5.66
N ASP A 320 -16.06 1.13 4.96
CA ASP A 320 -17.04 1.91 4.23
C ASP A 320 -17.90 2.68 5.26
N LYS A 321 -17.39 3.81 5.73
CA LYS A 321 -18.17 4.74 6.55
C LYS A 321 -19.15 5.45 5.62
N LYS A 322 -20.34 4.87 5.50
CA LYS A 322 -21.52 5.53 4.94
C LYS A 322 -21.83 6.82 5.69
#